data_AF-A0A3D6EPL6-F1
#
_entry.id   AF-A0A3D6EPL6-F1
#
_cell.length_a   1.000
_cell.length_b   1.000
_cell.length_c   1.000
_cell.angle_alpha   90.00
_cell.angle_beta   90.00
_cell.angle_gamma   90.00
#
_symmetry.space_group_name_H-M   'P 1'
#
loop_
_entity.id
_entity.type
_entity.pdbx_description
1 polymer ?
#
loop_
_entity_poly.entity_id
_entity_poly.type
_entity_poly.pdbx_seq_one_letter_code
_entity_poly.pdbx_strand_id
1 'polypeptide(L)'
;MSTLILGGGVTGLAAAWHLQQRGEAVEVWEAGAAVGGWMKTLPWEGGHFETGPQGVLWQKGTAVDRLFSAIGLPFKSPGTGARWVGKGGRLIPVPASPVGLMTSPLMPLGAKLRMMLEPFQPVRPAEPEEGLSAFITRRLGKGVATELLPSMIAGVLAAPAEILSVDAIPKLRQWEATGSLVNGIRKGGVSHMVVPEGGMGQLPIRLASKLPAVRTGLR
;
A
#
# COMPACT_ATOMS: atom_id res chain seq x y z
N MET A 1 15.53 1.39 -30.58
CA MET A 1 14.05 1.31 -30.61
C MET A 1 13.51 2.49 -29.84
N SER A 2 12.44 3.13 -30.31
CA SER A 2 11.75 4.21 -29.60
C SER A 2 10.48 3.67 -28.96
N THR A 3 10.29 3.95 -27.67
CA THR A 3 9.11 3.51 -26.91
C THR A 3 8.26 4.73 -26.54
N LEU A 4 6.97 4.68 -26.85
CA LEU A 4 6.00 5.68 -26.43
C LEU A 4 5.18 5.14 -25.26
N ILE A 5 5.11 5.90 -24.17
CA ILE A 5 4.27 5.60 -23.00
C ILE A 5 3.10 6.57 -22.97
N LEU A 6 1.89 6.03 -22.96
CA LEU A 6 0.66 6.80 -22.82
C LEU A 6 0.27 6.86 -21.34
N GLY A 7 0.28 8.06 -20.77
CA GLY A 7 -0.05 8.36 -19.37
C GLY A 7 1.17 8.78 -18.55
N GLY A 8 1.15 10.04 -18.08
CA GLY A 8 2.12 10.65 -17.17
C GLY A 8 1.78 10.43 -15.70
N GLY A 9 1.10 9.34 -15.35
CA GLY A 9 0.96 8.89 -13.96
C GLY A 9 2.25 8.29 -13.41
N VAL A 10 2.32 8.04 -12.10
CA VAL A 10 3.53 7.48 -11.45
C VAL A 10 4.02 6.20 -12.12
N THR A 11 3.11 5.32 -12.56
CA THR A 11 3.46 4.07 -13.23
C THR A 11 4.14 4.31 -14.57
N GLY A 12 3.56 5.18 -15.42
CA GLY A 12 4.12 5.51 -16.73
C GLY A 12 5.47 6.23 -16.60
N LEU A 13 5.58 7.18 -15.68
CA LEU A 13 6.82 7.90 -15.41
C LEU A 13 7.93 6.99 -14.84
N ALA A 14 7.59 6.09 -13.92
CA ALA A 14 8.55 5.14 -13.37
C ALA A 14 9.01 4.12 -14.43
N ALA A 15 8.10 3.65 -15.29
CA ALA A 15 8.44 2.79 -16.43
C ALA A 15 9.37 3.52 -17.42
N ALA A 16 9.04 4.76 -17.78
CA ALA A 16 9.85 5.59 -18.66
C ALA A 16 11.26 5.79 -18.10
N TRP A 17 11.35 6.11 -16.81
CA TRP A 17 12.62 6.30 -16.12
C TRP A 17 13.44 5.01 -16.13
N HIS A 18 12.80 3.87 -15.83
CA HIS A 18 13.49 2.57 -15.85
C HIS A 18 14.03 2.17 -17.23
N LEU A 19 13.27 2.43 -18.29
CA LEU A 19 13.72 2.19 -19.68
C LEU A 19 14.84 3.16 -20.10
N GLN A 20 14.73 4.44 -19.74
CA GLN A 20 15.78 5.43 -19.97
C GLN A 20 17.10 5.02 -19.30
N GLN A 21 17.06 4.50 -18.08
CA GLN A 21 18.24 4.02 -17.36
C GLN A 21 18.92 2.82 -18.07
N ARG A 22 18.24 2.17 -19.02
CA ARG A 22 18.79 1.10 -19.88
C ARG A 22 19.31 1.64 -21.23
N GLY A 23 19.29 2.96 -21.43
CA GLY A 23 19.71 3.61 -22.68
C GLY A 23 18.63 3.60 -23.76
N GLU A 24 17.38 3.26 -23.44
CA GLU A 24 16.28 3.26 -24.40
C GLU A 24 15.76 4.68 -24.63
N ALA A 25 15.42 4.98 -25.89
CA ALA A 25 14.76 6.24 -26.23
C ALA A 25 13.28 6.15 -25.89
N VAL A 26 12.82 6.95 -24.94
CA VAL A 26 11.45 6.89 -24.41
C VAL A 26 10.81 8.27 -24.39
N GLU A 27 9.53 8.31 -24.75
CA GLU A 27 8.69 9.50 -24.67
C GLU A 27 7.43 9.20 -23.86
N VAL A 28 6.99 10.17 -23.05
CA VAL A 28 5.77 10.06 -22.24
C VAL A 28 4.75 11.08 -22.71
N TRP A 29 3.55 10.64 -23.06
CA TRP A 29 2.42 11.49 -23.47
C TRP A 29 1.31 11.44 -22.43
N GLU A 30 1.04 12.59 -21.81
CA GLU A 30 0.00 12.78 -20.81
C GLU A 30 -1.13 13.63 -21.40
N ALA A 31 -2.37 13.19 -21.17
CA ALA A 31 -3.54 13.88 -21.67
C ALA A 31 -3.86 15.16 -20.89
N GLY A 32 -3.69 15.12 -19.57
CA GLY A 32 -3.88 16.25 -18.69
C GLY A 32 -2.81 17.32 -18.85
N ALA A 33 -3.10 18.53 -18.35
CA ALA A 33 -2.18 19.68 -18.40
C ALA A 33 -0.90 19.50 -17.56
N ALA A 34 -0.85 18.48 -16.70
CA ALA A 34 0.31 18.18 -15.86
C ALA A 34 0.38 16.67 -15.59
N VAL A 35 1.59 16.20 -15.33
CA VAL A 35 1.85 14.83 -14.88
C VAL A 35 1.28 14.55 -13.48
N GLY A 36 1.31 13.29 -13.07
CA GLY A 36 0.98 12.83 -11.72
C GLY A 36 -0.20 11.88 -11.66
N GLY A 37 -1.12 11.95 -12.63
CA GLY A 37 -2.35 11.15 -12.60
C GLY A 37 -3.11 11.38 -11.29
N TRP A 38 -3.26 10.34 -10.46
CA TRP A 38 -3.90 10.43 -9.13
C TRP A 38 -2.97 10.97 -8.03
N MET A 39 -1.65 10.97 -8.24
CA MET A 39 -0.67 11.50 -7.29
C MET A 39 -0.51 13.01 -7.49
N LYS A 40 -1.44 13.80 -6.93
CA LYS A 40 -1.37 15.27 -6.96
C LYS A 40 -1.51 15.84 -5.55
N THR A 41 -0.67 16.85 -5.30
CA THR A 41 -0.68 17.63 -4.08
C THR A 41 -1.13 19.05 -4.41
N LEU A 42 -2.15 19.53 -3.70
CA LEU A 42 -2.71 20.87 -3.85
C LEU A 42 -2.28 21.74 -2.67
N PRO A 43 -1.92 23.02 -2.90
CA PRO A 43 -1.61 23.93 -1.80
C PRO A 43 -2.87 24.25 -0.97
N TRP A 44 -2.69 24.45 0.33
CA TRP A 44 -3.71 24.92 1.25
C TRP A 44 -3.12 25.87 2.28
N GLU A 45 -3.92 26.78 2.83
CA GLU A 45 -3.47 27.67 3.90
C GLU A 45 -3.02 26.85 5.12
N GLY A 46 -1.72 26.90 5.43
CA GLY A 46 -1.12 26.11 6.51
C GLY A 46 -0.69 24.69 6.14
N GLY A 47 -0.72 24.29 4.86
CA GLY A 47 -0.22 22.98 4.44
C GLY A 47 -0.52 22.61 2.98
N HIS A 48 -0.91 21.35 2.78
CA HIS A 48 -1.29 20.82 1.47
C HIS A 48 -2.33 19.71 1.59
N PHE A 49 -3.09 19.50 0.52
CA PHE A 49 -4.02 18.38 0.37
C PHE A 49 -3.55 17.40 -0.69
N GLU A 50 -3.71 16.11 -0.43
CA GLU A 50 -3.49 15.07 -1.42
C GLU A 50 -4.82 14.71 -2.08
N THR A 51 -4.87 14.67 -3.41
CA THR A 51 -6.09 14.28 -4.13
C THR A 51 -6.25 12.77 -4.28
N GLY A 52 -5.25 11.99 -3.85
CA GLY A 52 -5.20 10.55 -4.03
C GLY A 52 -4.39 9.89 -2.91
N PRO A 53 -3.27 9.21 -3.21
CA PRO A 53 -2.50 8.53 -2.18
C PRO A 53 -1.88 9.54 -1.21
N GLN A 54 -1.82 9.16 0.06
CA GLN A 54 -1.37 10.01 1.17
C GLN A 54 -0.01 9.60 1.74
N GLY A 55 0.59 8.54 1.20
CA GLY A 55 1.87 8.01 1.64
C GLY A 55 2.22 6.72 0.92
N VAL A 56 3.44 6.25 1.14
CA VAL A 56 3.95 4.99 0.60
C VAL A 56 4.62 4.19 1.70
N LEU A 57 4.52 2.86 1.63
CA LEU A 57 5.28 1.97 2.49
C LEU A 57 6.72 1.87 1.97
N TRP A 58 7.67 2.32 2.78
CA TRP A 58 9.08 2.33 2.49
C TRP A 58 9.85 1.42 3.47
N GLN A 59 10.87 0.76 2.95
CA GLN A 59 11.80 -0.06 3.71
C GLN A 59 13.13 -0.09 2.95
N LYS A 60 14.25 0.00 3.67
CA LYS A 60 15.59 -0.05 3.08
C LYS A 60 15.77 -1.28 2.19
N GLY A 61 16.35 -1.10 1.00
CA GLY A 61 16.60 -2.16 0.02
C GLY A 61 15.38 -2.58 -0.80
N THR A 62 14.21 -1.94 -0.64
CA THR A 62 13.05 -2.18 -1.51
C THR A 62 13.13 -1.36 -2.80
N ALA A 63 12.22 -1.64 -3.75
CA ALA A 63 12.13 -0.87 -4.99
C ALA A 63 11.83 0.61 -4.73
N VAL A 64 10.98 0.92 -3.73
CA VAL A 64 10.66 2.31 -3.34
C VAL A 64 11.90 3.03 -2.82
N ASP A 65 12.68 2.37 -1.97
CA ASP A 65 13.93 2.92 -1.43
C ASP A 65 14.96 3.24 -2.52
N ARG A 66 15.19 2.27 -3.42
CA ARG A 66 16.07 2.47 -4.58
C ARG A 66 15.59 3.60 -5.47
N LEU A 67 14.29 3.68 -5.75
CA LEU A 67 13.70 4.72 -6.58
C LEU A 67 13.91 6.10 -5.97
N PHE A 68 13.54 6.28 -4.69
CA PHE A 68 13.65 7.55 -3.98
C PHE A 68 15.11 8.01 -3.92
N SER A 69 16.04 7.09 -3.64
CA SER A 69 17.48 7.37 -3.66
C SER A 69 17.96 7.78 -5.05
N ALA A 70 17.58 7.05 -6.10
CA ALA A 70 18.05 7.28 -7.46
C ALA A 70 17.57 8.62 -8.06
N ILE A 71 16.37 9.06 -7.72
CA ILE A 71 15.85 10.36 -8.16
C ILE A 71 16.13 11.50 -7.18
N GLY A 72 16.78 11.19 -6.05
CA GLY A 72 17.06 12.14 -4.97
C GLY A 72 15.80 12.82 -4.44
N LEU A 73 14.81 12.00 -4.05
CA LEU A 73 13.54 12.46 -3.49
C LEU A 73 13.59 12.39 -1.94
N PRO A 74 13.65 13.53 -1.24
CA PRO A 74 13.57 13.54 0.21
C PRO A 74 12.17 13.15 0.69
N PHE A 75 12.11 12.51 1.85
CA PHE A 75 10.86 12.06 2.46
C PHE A 75 10.95 12.12 3.97
N LYS A 76 9.79 12.19 4.62
CA LYS A 76 9.64 12.21 6.07
C LYS A 76 8.61 11.20 6.54
N SER A 77 8.64 10.89 7.84
CA SER A 77 7.53 10.18 8.50
C SER A 77 6.30 11.08 8.54
N PRO A 78 5.07 10.56 8.29
CA PRO A 78 3.83 11.32 8.47
C PRO A 78 3.49 11.58 9.95
N GLY A 79 4.28 11.06 10.90
CA GLY A 79 4.06 11.21 12.34
C GLY A 79 3.65 9.89 13.02
N THR A 80 3.35 9.97 14.33
CA THR A 80 3.11 8.81 15.21
C THR A 80 1.66 8.69 15.68
N GLY A 81 0.70 9.03 14.81
CA GLY A 81 -0.73 8.97 15.14
C GLY A 81 -1.23 7.55 15.40
N ALA A 82 -2.12 7.41 16.39
CA ALA A 82 -2.85 6.16 16.61
C ALA A 82 -3.86 5.91 15.49
N ARG A 83 -4.02 4.64 15.10
CA ARG A 83 -5.09 4.21 14.19
C ARG A 83 -6.34 3.88 15.00
N TRP A 84 -7.51 4.17 14.46
CA TRP A 84 -8.79 3.98 15.13
C TRP A 84 -9.75 3.24 14.20
N VAL A 85 -10.62 2.42 14.80
CA VAL A 85 -11.72 1.74 14.10
C VAL A 85 -13.04 2.22 14.69
N GLY A 86 -13.96 2.64 13.84
CA GLY A 86 -15.33 2.95 14.23
C GLY A 86 -16.15 1.67 14.40
N LYS A 87 -16.66 1.40 15.60
CA LYS A 87 -17.48 0.22 15.92
C LYS A 87 -18.55 0.58 16.95
N GLY A 88 -19.81 0.27 16.64
CA GLY A 88 -20.93 0.52 17.55
C GLY A 88 -21.08 1.98 17.97
N GLY A 89 -20.84 2.92 17.04
CA GLY A 89 -20.91 4.36 17.31
C GLY A 89 -19.74 4.91 18.15
N ARG A 90 -18.67 4.14 18.38
CA ARG A 90 -17.49 4.56 19.14
C ARG A 90 -16.21 4.38 18.32
N LEU A 91 -15.22 5.22 18.57
CA LEU A 91 -13.86 5.04 18.06
C LEU A 91 -13.05 4.18 19.04
N ILE A 92 -12.51 3.08 18.55
CA ILE A 92 -11.70 2.15 19.33
C ILE A 92 -10.26 2.18 18.79
N PRO A 93 -9.24 2.39 19.63
CA PRO A 93 -7.87 2.44 19.17
C PRO A 93 -7.41 1.06 18.71
N VAL A 94 -6.71 1.00 17.58
CA VAL A 94 -6.07 -0.21 17.07
C VAL A 94 -4.80 -0.48 17.87
N PRO A 95 -4.72 -1.60 18.59
CA PRO A 95 -3.57 -1.91 19.43
C PRO A 95 -2.30 -2.07 18.61
N ALA A 96 -1.22 -1.45 19.07
CA ALA A 96 0.11 -1.57 18.46
C ALA A 96 0.89 -2.81 18.93
N SER A 97 0.33 -3.60 19.88
CA SER A 97 0.99 -4.76 20.46
C SER A 97 0.02 -5.92 20.71
N PRO A 98 0.50 -7.18 20.74
CA PRO A 98 -0.32 -8.34 21.08
C PRO A 98 -0.99 -8.23 22.46
N VAL A 99 -0.28 -7.69 23.45
CA VAL A 99 -0.81 -7.47 24.80
C VAL A 99 -1.96 -6.46 24.77
N GLY A 100 -1.81 -5.35 24.04
CA GLY A 100 -2.88 -4.38 23.86
C GLY A 100 -4.07 -4.95 23.09
N LEU A 101 -3.84 -5.90 22.19
CA LEU A 101 -4.92 -6.60 21.51
C LEU A 101 -5.77 -7.43 22.48
N MET A 102 -5.14 -8.12 23.43
CA MET A 102 -5.85 -8.93 24.42
C MET A 102 -6.76 -8.12 25.33
N THR A 103 -6.41 -6.86 25.65
CA THR A 103 -7.24 -5.95 26.46
C THR A 103 -8.22 -5.12 25.64
N SER A 104 -8.05 -5.03 24.32
CA SER A 104 -8.89 -4.19 23.44
C SER A 104 -10.33 -4.71 23.25
N PRO A 105 -11.35 -3.84 23.17
CA PRO A 105 -12.73 -4.26 22.88
C PRO A 105 -13.00 -4.52 21.39
N LEU A 106 -11.99 -4.45 20.51
CA LEU A 106 -12.19 -4.63 19.06
C LEU A 106 -12.79 -5.99 18.68
N MET A 107 -12.38 -7.05 19.37
CA MET A 107 -12.80 -8.42 19.09
C MET A 107 -13.14 -9.19 20.37
N PRO A 108 -14.07 -10.16 20.32
CA PRO A 108 -14.31 -11.07 21.42
C PRO A 108 -13.05 -11.88 21.79
N LEU A 109 -12.90 -12.24 23.06
CA LEU A 109 -11.73 -12.98 23.55
C LEU A 109 -11.46 -14.27 22.75
N GLY A 110 -12.51 -15.04 22.43
CA GLY A 110 -12.38 -16.26 21.62
C GLY A 110 -11.82 -16.02 20.21
N ALA A 111 -12.15 -14.90 19.58
CA ALA A 111 -11.59 -14.53 18.29
C ALA A 111 -10.09 -14.20 18.39
N LYS A 112 -9.67 -13.52 19.47
CA LYS A 112 -8.26 -13.23 19.73
C LYS A 112 -7.45 -14.51 19.95
N LEU A 113 -7.98 -15.43 20.76
CA LEU A 113 -7.34 -16.74 20.99
C LEU A 113 -7.23 -17.54 19.68
N ARG A 114 -8.29 -17.58 18.86
CA ARG A 114 -8.25 -18.22 17.54
C ARG A 114 -7.22 -17.58 16.60
N MET A 115 -7.06 -16.26 16.65
CA MET A 115 -6.06 -15.53 15.87
C MET A 115 -4.64 -15.86 16.35
N MET A 116 -4.41 -15.98 17.66
CA MET A 116 -3.10 -16.36 18.22
C MET A 116 -2.65 -17.77 17.81
N LEU A 117 -3.60 -18.65 17.45
CA LEU A 117 -3.32 -19.98 16.93
C LEU A 117 -2.99 -20.01 15.43
N GLU A 118 -2.94 -18.86 14.74
CA GLU A 118 -2.62 -18.78 13.30
C GLU A 118 -1.33 -19.51 12.89
N PRO A 119 -0.22 -19.45 13.66
CA PRO A 119 1.00 -20.16 13.32
C PRO A 119 0.86 -21.69 13.24
N PHE A 120 -0.15 -22.25 13.90
CA PHE A 120 -0.43 -23.69 13.94
C PHE A 120 -1.51 -24.10 12.91
N GLN A 121 -2.08 -23.14 12.17
CA GLN A 121 -3.06 -23.45 11.14
C GLN A 121 -2.38 -24.06 9.92
N PRO A 122 -2.90 -25.18 9.38
CA PRO A 122 -2.28 -25.85 8.24
C PRO A 122 -2.27 -24.94 7.01
N VAL A 123 -1.14 -24.94 6.31
CA VAL A 123 -1.06 -24.37 4.95
C VAL A 123 -1.83 -25.30 4.01
N ARG A 124 -2.65 -24.71 3.14
CA ARG A 124 -3.38 -25.45 2.10
C ARG A 124 -2.80 -25.10 0.73
N PRO A 125 -2.95 -25.97 -0.28
CA PRO A 125 -2.69 -25.58 -1.66
C PRO A 125 -3.47 -24.31 -2.00
N ALA A 126 -2.83 -23.40 -2.73
CA ALA A 126 -3.49 -22.17 -3.17
C ALA A 126 -4.64 -22.54 -4.13
N GLU A 127 -5.86 -22.20 -3.75
CA GLU A 127 -7.00 -22.28 -4.65
C GLU A 127 -7.00 -21.06 -5.57
N PRO A 128 -7.10 -21.24 -6.91
CA PRO A 128 -7.31 -20.13 -7.83
C PRO A 128 -8.52 -19.31 -7.40
N GLU A 129 -8.37 -17.98 -7.40
CA GLU A 129 -9.46 -17.03 -7.08
C GLU A 129 -10.03 -17.14 -5.65
N GLU A 130 -9.29 -17.71 -4.69
CA GLU A 130 -9.70 -17.75 -3.27
C GLU A 130 -10.08 -16.34 -2.78
N GLY A 131 -11.33 -16.20 -2.32
CA GLY A 131 -11.83 -14.93 -1.77
C GLY A 131 -11.04 -14.51 -0.53
N LEU A 132 -10.75 -13.22 -0.41
CA LEU A 132 -9.98 -12.63 0.69
C LEU A 132 -10.62 -12.93 2.05
N SER A 133 -11.95 -12.81 2.16
CA SER A 133 -12.68 -13.12 3.39
C SER A 133 -12.59 -14.59 3.78
N ALA A 134 -12.60 -15.51 2.79
CA ALA A 134 -12.44 -16.94 3.02
C ALA A 134 -11.02 -17.28 3.49
N PHE A 135 -10.01 -16.71 2.82
CA PHE A 135 -8.61 -16.83 3.20
C PHE A 135 -8.37 -16.38 4.65
N ILE A 136 -8.85 -15.19 5.01
CA ILE A 136 -8.68 -14.63 6.35
C ILE A 136 -9.46 -15.45 7.39
N THR A 137 -10.67 -15.90 7.06
CA THR A 137 -11.46 -16.78 7.95
C THR A 137 -10.71 -18.08 8.24
N ARG A 138 -10.10 -18.69 7.21
CA ARG A 138 -9.31 -19.92 7.35
C ARG A 138 -8.04 -19.71 8.17
N ARG A 139 -7.25 -18.66 7.88
CA ARG A 139 -5.99 -18.40 8.59
C ARG A 139 -6.20 -17.82 9.98
N LEU A 140 -6.90 -16.70 10.09
CA LEU A 140 -7.01 -15.88 11.30
C LEU A 140 -8.31 -16.10 12.08
N GLY A 141 -9.30 -16.77 11.48
CA GLY A 141 -10.59 -17.07 12.09
C GLY A 141 -11.69 -16.08 11.70
N LYS A 142 -12.95 -16.53 11.83
CA LYS A 142 -14.14 -15.74 11.47
C LYS A 142 -14.19 -14.38 12.15
N GLY A 143 -13.80 -14.30 13.43
CA GLY A 143 -13.82 -13.04 14.17
C GLY A 143 -12.93 -11.94 13.56
N VAL A 144 -11.75 -12.30 13.05
CA VAL A 144 -10.88 -11.32 12.36
C VAL A 144 -11.49 -10.91 11.02
N ALA A 145 -12.03 -11.87 10.28
CA ALA A 145 -12.69 -11.62 9.00
C ALA A 145 -13.92 -10.71 9.13
N THR A 146 -14.68 -10.80 10.22
CA THR A 146 -15.89 -9.98 10.40
C THR A 146 -15.62 -8.64 11.10
N GLU A 147 -14.68 -8.59 12.03
CA GLU A 147 -14.52 -7.43 12.92
C GLU A 147 -13.41 -6.46 12.48
N LEU A 148 -12.34 -6.97 11.85
CA LEU A 148 -11.17 -6.17 11.48
C LEU A 148 -11.00 -6.03 9.98
N LEU A 149 -11.19 -7.10 9.23
CA LEU A 149 -10.95 -7.11 7.79
C LEU A 149 -11.69 -5.99 7.04
N PRO A 150 -12.99 -5.70 7.29
CA PRO A 150 -13.69 -4.64 6.56
C PRO A 150 -13.03 -3.27 6.75
N SER A 151 -12.60 -2.96 7.98
CA SER A 151 -11.93 -1.70 8.29
C SER A 151 -10.54 -1.61 7.67
N MET A 152 -9.80 -2.72 7.64
CA MET A 152 -8.47 -2.78 7.02
C MET A 152 -8.55 -2.58 5.50
N ILE A 153 -9.52 -3.21 4.84
CA ILE A 153 -9.67 -3.16 3.39
C ILE A 153 -10.26 -1.84 2.92
N ALA A 154 -11.22 -1.26 3.67
CA ALA A 154 -11.75 0.06 3.37
C ALA A 154 -10.64 1.11 3.23
N GLY A 155 -9.60 1.05 4.07
CA GLY A 155 -8.46 1.97 4.03
C GLY A 155 -7.43 1.70 2.94
N VAL A 156 -7.47 0.57 2.24
CA VAL A 156 -6.47 0.18 1.22
C VAL A 156 -7.09 0.13 -0.18
N LEU A 157 -8.22 -0.56 -0.32
CA LEU A 157 -8.85 -0.83 -1.62
C LEU A 157 -10.22 -0.16 -1.76
N ALA A 158 -10.79 0.38 -0.67
CA ALA A 158 -12.11 1.01 -0.65
C ALA A 158 -13.22 0.14 -1.29
N ALA A 159 -13.09 -1.20 -1.16
CA ALA A 159 -13.99 -2.19 -1.72
C ALA A 159 -14.46 -3.18 -0.63
N PRO A 160 -15.66 -3.78 -0.76
CA PRO A 160 -16.11 -4.84 0.14
C PRO A 160 -15.13 -6.03 0.13
N ALA A 161 -14.83 -6.59 1.30
CA ALA A 161 -13.87 -7.70 1.42
C ALA A 161 -14.39 -9.02 0.83
N GLU A 162 -15.68 -9.10 0.57
CA GLU A 162 -16.41 -10.26 0.04
C GLU A 162 -16.20 -10.43 -1.46
N ILE A 163 -15.93 -9.34 -2.18
CA ILE A 163 -15.74 -9.35 -3.64
C ILE A 163 -14.27 -9.39 -4.05
N LEU A 164 -13.35 -9.34 -3.08
CA LEU A 164 -11.92 -9.32 -3.34
C LEU A 164 -11.35 -10.74 -3.35
N SER A 165 -10.51 -11.04 -4.34
CA SER A 165 -9.59 -12.17 -4.28
C SER A 165 -8.45 -11.86 -3.30
N VAL A 166 -7.92 -12.89 -2.62
CA VAL A 166 -6.69 -12.78 -1.83
C VAL A 166 -5.50 -12.29 -2.68
N ASP A 167 -5.53 -12.54 -3.99
CA ASP A 167 -4.48 -12.13 -4.92
C ASP A 167 -4.46 -10.62 -5.17
N ALA A 168 -5.50 -9.88 -4.76
CA ALA A 168 -5.46 -8.42 -4.69
C ALA A 168 -4.45 -7.90 -3.64
N ILE A 169 -4.04 -8.76 -2.70
CA ILE A 169 -2.98 -8.48 -1.72
C ILE A 169 -1.95 -9.62 -1.77
N PRO A 170 -1.06 -9.64 -2.80
CA PRO A 170 -0.16 -10.76 -3.05
C PRO A 170 0.73 -11.15 -1.86
N LYS A 171 1.04 -10.19 -0.97
CA LYS A 171 1.81 -10.42 0.26
C LYS A 171 1.19 -11.49 1.17
N LEU A 172 -0.15 -11.64 1.18
CA LEU A 172 -0.81 -12.64 2.02
C LEU A 172 -0.42 -14.07 1.64
N ARG A 173 -0.43 -14.40 0.34
CA ARG A 173 0.05 -15.70 -0.14
C ARG A 173 1.55 -15.87 0.04
N GLN A 174 2.34 -14.82 -0.20
CA GLN A 174 3.78 -14.85 0.05
C GLN A 174 4.09 -15.16 1.51
N TRP A 175 3.31 -14.61 2.45
CA TRP A 175 3.45 -14.90 3.87
C TRP A 175 2.97 -16.30 4.24
N GLU A 176 1.81 -16.74 3.75
CA GLU A 176 1.32 -18.10 3.97
C GLU A 176 2.31 -19.16 3.47
N ALA A 177 2.95 -18.94 2.33
CA ALA A 177 3.97 -19.82 1.76
C ALA A 177 5.20 -20.01 2.69
N THR A 178 5.38 -19.15 3.69
CA THR A 178 6.41 -19.32 4.73
C THR A 178 5.97 -20.22 5.90
N GLY A 179 4.79 -20.83 5.82
CA GLY A 179 4.16 -21.65 6.86
C GLY A 179 3.09 -20.91 7.66
N SER A 180 3.27 -19.61 7.91
CA SER A 180 2.29 -18.78 8.60
C SER A 180 2.40 -17.30 8.29
N LEU A 181 1.31 -16.56 8.46
CA LEU A 181 1.29 -15.11 8.26
C LEU A 181 2.24 -14.40 9.23
N VAL A 182 2.27 -14.84 10.49
CA VAL A 182 3.19 -14.31 11.51
C VAL A 182 4.65 -14.49 11.09
N ASN A 183 5.01 -15.67 10.59
CA ASN A 183 6.37 -15.95 10.11
C ASN A 183 6.70 -15.11 8.88
N GLY A 184 5.77 -14.95 7.95
CA GLY A 184 5.94 -14.14 6.76
C GLY A 184 6.17 -12.67 7.08
N ILE A 185 5.38 -12.11 7.99
CA ILE A 185 5.54 -10.73 8.49
C ILE A 185 6.91 -10.57 9.15
N ARG A 186 7.31 -11.50 10.03
CA ARG A 186 8.61 -11.44 10.72
C ARG A 186 9.79 -11.47 9.74
N LYS A 187 9.71 -12.31 8.70
CA LYS A 187 10.75 -12.42 7.67
C LYS A 187 10.77 -11.23 6.71
N GLY A 188 9.62 -10.61 6.45
CA GLY A 188 9.49 -9.49 5.51
C GLY A 188 10.07 -8.17 6.03
N GLY A 189 10.29 -8.05 7.34
CA GLY A 189 10.73 -6.82 7.98
C GLY A 189 9.60 -5.79 8.11
N VAL A 190 9.93 -4.65 8.71
CA VAL A 190 8.96 -3.57 8.97
C VAL A 190 9.08 -2.53 7.86
N SER A 191 7.98 -2.30 7.15
CA SER A 191 7.85 -1.12 6.29
C SER A 191 7.26 0.03 7.08
N HIS A 192 7.80 1.23 6.86
CA HIS A 192 7.34 2.46 7.48
C HIS A 192 6.57 3.28 6.46
N MET A 193 5.48 3.90 6.90
CA MET A 193 4.80 4.87 6.05
C MET A 193 5.67 6.12 5.96
N VAL A 194 5.92 6.59 4.74
CA VAL A 194 6.65 7.81 4.46
C VAL A 194 5.90 8.66 3.44
N VAL A 195 6.18 9.96 3.44
CA VAL A 195 5.61 10.93 2.51
C VAL A 195 6.76 11.79 1.97
N PRO A 196 6.86 12.01 0.64
CA PRO A 196 7.83 12.94 0.10
C PRO A 196 7.69 14.34 0.72
N GLU A 197 8.79 15.05 0.89
CA GLU A 197 8.72 16.44 1.35
C GLU A 197 8.02 17.30 0.30
N GLY A 198 6.95 17.99 0.69
CA GLY A 198 6.09 18.73 -0.25
C GLY A 198 4.94 17.91 -0.86
N GLY A 199 4.71 16.69 -0.37
CA GLY A 199 3.54 15.87 -0.69
C GLY A 199 3.78 14.82 -1.79
N MET A 200 2.80 13.92 -1.95
CA MET A 200 2.90 12.77 -2.86
C MET A 200 3.05 13.15 -4.34
N GLY A 201 2.60 14.33 -4.74
CA GLY A 201 2.80 14.90 -6.08
C GLY A 201 4.26 15.16 -6.44
N GLN A 202 5.16 15.25 -5.46
CA GLN A 202 6.58 15.44 -5.72
C GLN A 202 7.24 14.22 -6.39
N LEU A 203 6.73 13.01 -6.14
CA LEU A 203 7.25 11.80 -6.77
C LEU A 203 7.13 11.83 -8.31
N PRO A 204 5.92 11.99 -8.90
CA PRO A 204 5.80 12.09 -10.34
C PRO A 204 6.48 13.33 -10.93
N ILE A 205 6.44 14.49 -10.26
CA ILE A 205 7.16 15.70 -10.72
C ILE A 205 8.67 15.43 -10.80
N ARG A 206 9.24 14.82 -9.76
CA ARG A 206 10.67 14.51 -9.72
C ARG A 206 11.06 13.48 -10.77
N LEU A 207 10.23 12.45 -11.00
CA LEU A 207 10.44 11.50 -12.09
C LEU A 207 10.42 12.18 -13.45
N ALA A 208 9.40 13.00 -13.74
CA ALA A 208 9.28 13.72 -15.00
C ALA A 208 10.50 14.63 -15.25
N SER A 209 11.03 15.28 -14.22
CA SER A 209 12.22 16.14 -14.33
C SER A 209 13.51 15.39 -14.72
N LYS A 210 13.54 14.05 -14.60
CA LYS A 210 14.67 13.21 -15.01
C LYS A 210 14.54 12.67 -16.44
N LEU A 211 13.37 12.82 -17.05
CA LEU A 211 13.07 12.32 -18.38
C LEU A 211 13.33 13.40 -19.45
N PRO A 212 13.88 13.02 -20.61
CA PRO A 212 14.19 13.98 -21.67
C PRO A 212 12.96 14.43 -22.47
N ALA A 213 11.89 13.63 -22.49
CA ALA A 213 10.72 13.87 -23.33
C ALA A 213 9.42 13.50 -22.59
N VAL A 214 8.76 14.52 -22.04
CA VAL A 214 7.42 14.41 -21.43
C VAL A 214 6.53 15.50 -22.04
N ARG A 215 5.45 15.09 -22.69
CA ARG A 215 4.44 15.98 -23.27
C ARG A 215 3.14 15.89 -22.48
N THR A 216 2.54 17.03 -22.21
CA THR A 216 1.28 17.17 -21.46
C THR A 216 0.26 17.92 -22.31
N GLY A 217 -1.02 17.83 -21.95
CA GLY A 217 -2.12 18.52 -22.63
C GLY A 217 -2.48 17.94 -24.00
N LEU A 218 -2.11 16.68 -24.25
CA LEU A 218 -2.40 16.00 -25.51
C LEU A 218 -3.85 15.49 -25.50
N ARG A 219 -4.66 15.90 -26.48
CA ARG A 219 -6.05 15.46 -26.64
C ARG A 219 -6.17 14.45 -27.76
#